data_AF-A0A941VWR9-F1
#
_entry.id   AF-A0A941VWR9-F1
#
_cell.length_a   1.000
_cell.length_b   1.000
_cell.length_c   1.000
_cell.angle_alpha   90.00
_cell.angle_beta   90.00
_cell.angle_gamma   90.00
#
_symmetry.space_group_name_H-M   'P 1'
#
loop_
_entity.id
_entity.type
_entity.pdbx_description
1 polymer ?
#
loop_
_entity_poly.entity_id
_entity_poly.type
_entity_poly.pdbx_seq_one_letter_code
_entity_poly.pdbx_strand_id
1 'polypeptide(L)'
;MWTLPNIITLARILITPVIALLPFIEGYWPKLITFVVFLVAAISDVWDGRIARSRNQITDLGKLLDPIADKLLLLATLIPIYWISSQRSELYGIPVWGSIPLWVCLLLLGRELAMTVFRQWAKGRGVVIAAHGTGKLKTTFQSIFIGATIAWFAFREAIQPLGLQDRGIIRFWTRFHGGFVAVTLTIAVILTIWSFVVYIHRYRGLFSSSTPAR
;
A
#
# COMPACT_ATOMS: atom_id res chain seq x y z
N MET A 1 -23.40 -13.09 -10.52
CA MET A 1 -22.88 -12.80 -9.16
C MET A 1 -21.41 -13.16 -9.01
N TRP A 2 -20.96 -14.30 -9.53
CA TRP A 2 -19.55 -14.68 -9.54
C TRP A 2 -18.89 -14.40 -10.88
N THR A 3 -17.99 -13.42 -10.92
CA THR A 3 -17.15 -13.12 -12.09
C THR A 3 -15.70 -13.41 -11.74
N LEU A 4 -14.85 -13.67 -12.74
CA LEU A 4 -13.42 -13.89 -12.52
C LEU A 4 -12.77 -12.73 -11.73
N PRO A 5 -13.05 -11.45 -12.01
CA PRO A 5 -12.57 -10.34 -11.19
C PRO A 5 -12.96 -10.45 -9.70
N ASN A 6 -14.24 -10.74 -9.39
CA ASN A 6 -14.70 -10.85 -8.01
C ASN A 6 -14.00 -11.99 -7.25
N ILE A 7 -13.72 -13.11 -7.93
CA ILE A 7 -12.99 -14.25 -7.33
C ILE A 7 -11.55 -13.85 -7.02
N ILE A 8 -10.89 -13.11 -7.92
CA ILE A 8 -9.54 -12.60 -7.70
C ILE A 8 -9.51 -11.63 -6.51
N THR A 9 -10.45 -10.68 -6.43
CA THR A 9 -10.56 -9.76 -5.29
C THR A 9 -10.80 -10.51 -3.98
N LEU A 10 -11.69 -11.51 -3.99
CA LEU A 10 -11.96 -12.33 -2.80
C LEU A 10 -10.74 -13.14 -2.36
N ALA A 11 -10.04 -13.78 -3.31
CA ALA A 11 -8.79 -14.50 -3.04
C ALA A 11 -7.74 -13.56 -2.42
N ARG A 12 -7.66 -12.30 -2.88
CA ARG A 12 -6.79 -11.29 -2.28
C ARG A 12 -7.15 -10.98 -0.83
N ILE A 13 -8.44 -10.83 -0.53
CA ILE A 13 -8.90 -10.62 0.85
C ILE A 13 -8.49 -11.81 1.73
N LEU A 14 -8.66 -13.04 1.24
CA LEU A 14 -8.32 -14.25 1.97
C LEU A 14 -6.81 -14.45 2.17
N ILE A 15 -5.96 -13.99 1.24
CA ILE A 15 -4.50 -14.10 1.36
C ILE A 15 -3.88 -12.96 2.18
N THR A 16 -4.62 -11.86 2.37
CA THR A 16 -4.14 -10.68 3.10
C THR A 16 -3.70 -10.97 4.55
N PRO A 17 -4.39 -11.81 5.35
CA PRO A 17 -3.90 -12.23 6.67
C PRO A 17 -2.53 -12.93 6.63
N VAL A 18 -2.25 -13.69 5.57
CA VAL A 18 -0.93 -14.31 5.39
C VAL A 18 0.13 -13.23 5.20
N ILE A 19 -0.13 -12.23 4.37
CA ILE A 19 0.77 -11.08 4.18
C ILE A 19 0.99 -10.31 5.50
N ALA A 20 -0.04 -10.21 6.34
CA ALA A 20 0.05 -9.55 7.64
C ALA A 20 0.90 -10.31 8.65
N LEU A 21 0.77 -11.63 8.72
CA LEU A 21 1.33 -12.44 9.81
C LEU A 21 2.71 -13.01 9.50
N LEU A 22 2.95 -13.39 8.24
CA LEU A 22 4.17 -14.07 7.83
C LEU A 22 5.46 -13.25 8.06
N PRO A 23 5.47 -11.90 7.95
CA PRO A 23 6.64 -11.09 8.29
C PRO A 23 7.10 -11.17 9.75
N PHE A 24 6.25 -11.59 10.68
CA PHE A 24 6.62 -11.72 12.10
C PHE A 24 7.38 -13.01 12.41
N ILE A 25 7.33 -14.00 11.51
CA ILE A 25 8.04 -15.28 11.68
C ILE A 25 9.51 -15.08 11.30
N GLU A 26 10.43 -15.48 12.18
CA GLU A 26 11.88 -15.36 11.95
C GLU A 26 12.37 -16.19 10.74
N GLY A 27 13.42 -15.70 10.09
CA GLY A 27 14.00 -16.31 8.91
C GLY A 27 13.63 -15.59 7.61
N TYR A 28 14.51 -15.72 6.62
CA TYR A 28 14.34 -15.05 5.33
C TYR A 28 13.19 -15.63 4.50
N TRP A 29 12.89 -16.93 4.63
CA TRP A 29 11.82 -17.61 3.88
C TRP A 29 10.43 -16.99 4.11
N PRO A 30 9.96 -16.78 5.35
CA PRO A 30 8.70 -16.07 5.60
C PRO A 30 8.60 -14.69 4.91
N LYS A 31 9.67 -13.89 4.93
CA LYS A 31 9.67 -12.55 4.30
C LYS A 31 9.72 -12.64 2.79
N LEU A 32 10.47 -13.61 2.25
CA LEU A 32 10.51 -13.88 0.82
C LEU A 32 9.15 -14.33 0.29
N ILE A 33 8.48 -15.25 0.99
CA ILE A 33 7.12 -15.69 0.66
C ILE A 33 6.16 -14.50 0.76
N THR A 34 6.26 -13.67 1.81
CA THR A 34 5.46 -12.44 1.93
C THR A 34 5.66 -11.55 0.71
N PHE A 35 6.89 -11.32 0.28
CA PHE A 35 7.20 -10.50 -0.89
C PHE A 35 6.57 -11.06 -2.16
N VAL A 36 6.73 -12.36 -2.42
CA VAL A 36 6.16 -13.02 -3.61
C VAL A 36 4.63 -12.95 -3.60
N VAL A 37 4.01 -13.26 -2.46
CA VAL A 37 2.55 -13.22 -2.29
C VAL A 37 2.01 -11.80 -2.44
N PHE A 38 2.69 -10.80 -1.85
CA PHE A 38 2.35 -9.39 -2.03
C PHE A 38 2.45 -8.96 -3.50
N LEU A 39 3.51 -9.38 -4.20
CA LEU A 39 3.71 -9.04 -5.61
C LEU A 39 2.59 -9.61 -6.48
N VAL A 40 2.22 -10.89 -6.25
CA VAL A 40 1.09 -11.52 -6.94
C VAL A 40 -0.21 -10.78 -6.62
N ALA A 41 -0.47 -10.45 -5.35
CA ALA A 41 -1.65 -9.71 -4.94
C ALA A 41 -1.74 -8.33 -5.61
N ALA A 42 -0.65 -7.55 -5.60
CA ALA A 42 -0.59 -6.21 -6.19
C ALA A 42 -0.73 -6.24 -7.72
N ILE A 43 -0.15 -7.24 -8.40
CA ILE A 43 -0.32 -7.39 -9.86
C ILE A 43 -1.74 -7.85 -10.20
N SER A 44 -2.32 -8.74 -9.39
CA SER A 44 -3.68 -9.24 -9.61
C SER A 44 -4.73 -8.12 -9.60
N ASP A 45 -4.52 -7.06 -8.83
CA ASP A 45 -5.38 -5.85 -8.77
C ASP A 45 -5.40 -5.04 -10.07
N VAL A 46 -4.25 -4.99 -10.73
CA VAL A 46 -4.18 -4.32 -12.02
C VAL A 46 -4.90 -5.17 -13.09
N TRP A 47 -4.84 -6.49 -12.94
CA TRP A 47 -5.37 -7.44 -13.90
C TRP A 47 -6.87 -7.63 -13.79
N ASP A 48 -7.41 -7.84 -12.60
CA ASP A 48 -8.86 -8.00 -12.40
C ASP A 48 -9.64 -6.75 -12.83
N GLY A 49 -9.15 -5.54 -12.54
CA GLY A 49 -9.75 -4.29 -12.98
C GLY A 49 -9.63 -4.07 -14.50
N ARG A 50 -8.58 -4.61 -15.15
CA ARG A 50 -8.50 -4.64 -16.62
C ARG A 50 -9.49 -5.62 -17.22
N ILE A 51 -9.58 -6.84 -16.68
CA ILE A 51 -10.49 -7.88 -17.14
C ILE A 51 -11.95 -7.45 -16.96
N ALA A 52 -12.29 -6.86 -15.81
CA ALA A 52 -13.63 -6.35 -15.54
C ALA A 52 -14.07 -5.31 -16.57
N ARG A 53 -13.18 -4.38 -16.94
CA ARG A 53 -13.46 -3.36 -17.96
C ARG A 53 -13.50 -3.93 -19.37
N SER A 54 -12.54 -4.78 -19.74
CA SER A 54 -12.46 -5.31 -21.11
C SER A 54 -13.56 -6.32 -21.43
N ARG A 55 -14.06 -7.04 -20.42
CA ARG A 55 -15.15 -8.02 -20.57
C ARG A 55 -16.53 -7.48 -20.17
N ASN A 56 -16.63 -6.18 -19.85
CA ASN A 56 -17.85 -5.56 -19.33
C ASN A 56 -18.46 -6.29 -18.11
N GLN A 57 -17.59 -6.86 -17.25
CA GLN A 57 -17.94 -7.65 -16.06
C GLN A 57 -17.89 -6.80 -14.78
N ILE A 58 -18.34 -5.55 -14.86
CA ILE A 58 -18.40 -4.65 -13.70
C ILE A 58 -19.63 -5.03 -12.87
N THR A 59 -19.42 -5.45 -11.63
CA THR A 59 -20.51 -5.87 -10.72
C THR A 59 -20.57 -4.99 -9.47
N ASP A 60 -21.74 -4.89 -8.83
CA ASP A 60 -21.88 -4.11 -7.59
C ASP A 60 -21.15 -4.77 -6.41
N LEU A 61 -21.04 -6.10 -6.42
CA LEU A 61 -20.19 -6.82 -5.47
C LEU A 61 -18.71 -6.45 -5.64
N GLY A 62 -18.19 -6.43 -6.88
CA GLY A 62 -16.82 -6.01 -7.14
C GLY A 62 -16.55 -4.57 -6.68
N LYS A 63 -17.46 -3.63 -7.01
CA LYS A 63 -17.38 -2.23 -6.53
C LYS A 63 -17.33 -2.09 -5.01
N LEU A 64 -17.90 -3.06 -4.27
CA LEU A 64 -17.84 -3.11 -2.81
C LEU A 64 -16.55 -3.77 -2.31
N LEU A 65 -16.14 -4.89 -2.92
CA LEU A 65 -14.99 -5.68 -2.48
C LEU A 65 -13.65 -4.99 -2.79
N ASP A 66 -13.49 -4.35 -3.94
CA ASP A 66 -12.20 -3.78 -4.34
C ASP A 66 -11.70 -2.73 -3.33
N PRO A 67 -12.51 -1.73 -2.89
CA PRO A 67 -12.07 -0.78 -1.88
C PRO A 67 -11.81 -1.39 -0.50
N ILE A 68 -12.36 -2.57 -0.20
CA ILE A 68 -12.11 -3.29 1.05
C ILE A 68 -10.77 -4.02 0.94
N ALA A 69 -10.57 -4.78 -0.15
CA ALA A 69 -9.34 -5.50 -0.44
C ALA A 69 -8.13 -4.57 -0.43
N ASP A 70 -8.23 -3.40 -1.06
CA ASP A 70 -7.15 -2.40 -1.09
C ASP A 70 -6.74 -1.94 0.30
N LYS A 71 -7.72 -1.63 1.16
CA LYS A 71 -7.45 -1.15 2.53
C LYS A 71 -6.89 -2.26 3.41
N LEU A 72 -7.42 -3.47 3.29
CA LEU A 72 -6.91 -4.62 4.04
C LEU A 72 -5.48 -4.93 3.64
N LEU A 73 -5.16 -4.96 2.34
CA LEU A 73 -3.81 -5.19 1.85
C LEU A 73 -2.85 -4.09 2.33
N LEU A 74 -3.32 -2.84 2.33
CA LEU A 74 -2.52 -1.72 2.83
C LEU A 74 -2.22 -1.83 4.33
N LEU A 75 -3.23 -2.18 5.14
CA LEU A 75 -3.06 -2.39 6.58
C LEU A 75 -2.13 -3.58 6.87
N ALA A 76 -2.36 -4.69 6.18
CA ALA A 76 -1.59 -5.92 6.28
C ALA A 76 -0.12 -5.78 5.87
N THR A 77 0.23 -4.71 5.16
CA THR A 77 1.61 -4.46 4.76
C THR A 77 2.25 -3.35 5.59
N LEU A 78 1.59 -2.20 5.76
CA LEU A 78 2.16 -1.08 6.50
C LEU A 78 2.35 -1.39 7.99
N ILE A 79 1.43 -2.13 8.63
CA ILE A 79 1.54 -2.42 10.06
C ILE A 79 2.75 -3.32 10.36
N PRO A 80 2.94 -4.48 9.70
CA PRO A 80 4.14 -5.28 9.92
C PRO A 80 5.43 -4.54 9.56
N ILE A 81 5.43 -3.74 8.49
CA ILE A 81 6.60 -2.97 8.11
C ILE A 81 6.96 -1.95 9.21
N TYR A 82 5.98 -1.19 9.70
CA TYR A 82 6.20 -0.26 10.80
C TYR A 82 6.73 -0.98 12.04
N TRP A 83 6.11 -2.09 12.43
CA TRP A 83 6.48 -2.83 13.63
C TRP A 83 7.90 -3.40 13.54
N ILE A 84 8.22 -4.12 12.46
CA ILE A 84 9.53 -4.75 12.25
C ILE A 84 10.62 -3.68 12.16
N SER A 85 10.39 -2.61 11.40
CA SER A 85 11.37 -1.53 11.27
C SER A 85 11.58 -0.77 12.58
N SER A 86 10.55 -0.63 13.41
CA SER A 86 10.64 0.08 14.70
C SER A 86 11.32 -0.72 15.80
N GLN A 87 11.06 -2.04 15.90
CA GLN A 87 11.59 -2.86 16.98
C GLN A 87 12.95 -3.50 16.68
N ARG A 88 13.27 -3.73 15.41
CA ARG A 88 14.49 -4.43 14.99
C ARG A 88 15.43 -3.48 14.20
N SER A 89 15.55 -2.25 14.69
CA SER A 89 16.13 -1.10 13.96
C SER A 89 17.52 -1.34 13.36
N GLU A 90 18.37 -2.13 14.01
CA GLU A 90 19.74 -2.42 13.52
C GLU A 90 19.76 -3.30 12.26
N LEU A 91 18.86 -4.30 12.19
CA LEU A 91 18.85 -5.24 11.08
C LEU A 91 17.99 -4.76 9.91
N TYR A 92 16.88 -4.06 10.17
CA TYR A 92 15.88 -3.69 9.16
C TYR A 92 15.80 -2.19 8.89
N GLY A 93 16.75 -1.41 9.41
CA GLY A 93 16.83 0.01 9.14
C GLY A 93 16.81 0.31 7.63
N ILE A 94 15.89 1.17 7.21
CA ILE A 94 15.86 1.78 5.90
C ILE A 94 16.97 2.83 5.88
N PRO A 95 17.95 2.75 4.96
CA PRO A 95 18.98 3.77 4.84
C PRO A 95 18.38 5.18 4.74
N VAL A 96 19.00 6.14 5.43
CA VAL A 96 18.52 7.53 5.63
C VAL A 96 17.42 7.69 6.70
N TRP A 97 16.50 6.74 6.85
CA TRP A 97 15.33 6.90 7.73
C TRP A 97 15.40 6.11 9.04
N GLY A 98 16.20 5.04 9.09
CA GLY A 98 16.19 4.10 10.21
C GLY A 98 14.90 3.29 10.18
N SER A 99 13.95 3.58 11.06
CA SER A 99 12.63 2.97 11.02
C SER A 99 11.65 3.80 10.18
N ILE A 100 10.51 3.23 9.80
CA ILE A 100 9.42 4.07 9.30
C ILE A 100 8.86 4.86 10.47
N PRO A 101 8.89 6.21 10.43
CA PRO A 101 8.30 7.00 11.51
C PRO A 101 6.80 6.74 11.63
N LEU A 102 6.29 6.68 12.86
CA LEU A 102 4.86 6.45 13.11
C LEU A 102 3.97 7.45 12.36
N TRP A 103 4.38 8.72 12.28
CA TRP A 103 3.64 9.75 11.57
C TRP A 103 3.47 9.44 10.07
N VAL A 104 4.44 8.77 9.43
CA VAL A 104 4.35 8.35 8.03
C VAL A 104 3.31 7.25 7.88
N CYS A 105 3.32 6.27 8.77
CA CYS A 105 2.33 5.19 8.79
C CYS A 105 0.91 5.75 8.97
N LEU A 106 0.73 6.64 9.96
CA LEU A 106 -0.53 7.33 10.22
C LEU A 106 -0.97 8.21 9.05
N LEU A 107 -0.05 8.91 8.39
CA LEU A 107 -0.36 9.72 7.21
C LEU A 107 -0.86 8.85 6.05
N LEU A 108 -0.17 7.75 5.73
CA LEU A 108 -0.53 6.88 4.62
C LEU A 108 -1.87 6.17 4.86
N LEU A 109 -2.08 5.63 6.07
CA LEU A 109 -3.32 4.94 6.44
C LEU A 109 -4.47 5.92 6.66
N GLY A 110 -4.24 6.95 7.49
CA GLY A 110 -5.24 7.94 7.87
C GLY A 110 -5.79 8.67 6.65
N ARG A 111 -4.95 9.00 5.66
CA ARG A 111 -5.41 9.60 4.41
C ARG A 111 -6.35 8.67 3.64
N GLU A 112 -6.06 7.38 3.52
CA GLU A 112 -6.96 6.45 2.78
C GLU A 112 -8.34 6.32 3.45
N LEU A 113 -8.36 6.26 4.77
CA LEU A 113 -9.59 6.24 5.55
C LEU A 113 -10.35 7.55 5.41
N ALA A 114 -9.69 8.70 5.62
CA ALA A 114 -10.29 10.02 5.50
C ALA A 114 -10.89 10.26 4.11
N MET A 115 -10.19 9.87 3.05
CA MET A 115 -10.67 9.99 1.68
C MET A 115 -11.88 9.10 1.39
N THR A 116 -11.94 7.92 2.01
CA THR A 116 -13.09 7.01 1.89
C THR A 116 -14.31 7.60 2.57
N VAL A 117 -14.16 8.06 3.81
CA VAL A 117 -15.24 8.71 4.59
C VAL A 117 -15.73 9.96 3.86
N PHE A 118 -14.81 10.80 3.38
CA PHE A 118 -15.18 12.02 2.67
C PHE A 118 -15.96 11.76 1.39
N ARG A 119 -15.55 10.76 0.58
CA ARG A 119 -16.30 10.37 -0.63
C ARG A 119 -17.70 9.86 -0.29
N GLN A 120 -17.85 9.09 0.79
CA GLN A 120 -19.15 8.62 1.24
C GLN A 120 -20.04 9.78 1.71
N TRP A 121 -19.48 10.70 2.51
CA TRP A 121 -20.18 11.90 2.97
C TRP A 121 -20.63 12.79 1.80
N ALA A 122 -19.76 13.05 0.81
CA ALA A 122 -20.08 13.85 -0.36
C ALA A 122 -21.18 13.19 -1.23
N LYS A 123 -21.14 11.86 -1.38
CA LYS A 123 -22.19 11.10 -2.08
C LYS A 123 -23.55 11.28 -1.41
N GLY A 124 -23.60 11.34 -0.07
CA GLY A 124 -24.82 11.63 0.68
C GLY A 124 -25.41 13.03 0.41
N ARG A 125 -24.60 13.96 -0.12
CA ARG A 125 -25.00 15.32 -0.53
C ARG A 125 -25.23 15.46 -2.05
N GLY A 126 -25.34 14.34 -2.76
CA GLY A 126 -25.54 14.33 -4.22
C GLY A 126 -24.28 14.63 -5.05
N VAL A 127 -23.11 14.78 -4.41
CA VAL A 127 -21.85 15.08 -5.11
C VAL A 127 -21.01 13.83 -5.25
N VAL A 128 -20.95 13.29 -6.47
CA VAL A 128 -20.11 12.14 -6.79
C VAL A 128 -18.70 12.61 -7.10
N ILE A 129 -17.77 12.28 -6.21
CA ILE A 129 -16.37 12.66 -6.37
C ILE A 129 -15.61 11.56 -7.12
N ALA A 130 -15.24 11.87 -8.36
CA ALA A 130 -14.44 10.99 -9.20
C ALA A 130 -13.00 10.85 -8.67
N ALA A 131 -12.41 9.66 -8.87
CA ALA A 131 -11.01 9.41 -8.57
C ALA A 131 -10.11 10.25 -9.51
N HIS A 132 -9.13 10.96 -8.94
CA HIS A 132 -8.22 11.79 -9.73
C HIS A 132 -6.96 11.02 -10.13
N GLY A 133 -6.36 11.36 -11.29
CA GLY A 133 -5.17 10.67 -11.84
C GLY A 133 -3.95 10.69 -10.90
N THR A 134 -3.80 11.74 -10.09
CA THR A 134 -2.78 11.81 -9.03
C THR A 134 -2.94 10.73 -7.96
N GLY A 135 -4.16 10.24 -7.74
CA GLY A 135 -4.44 9.10 -6.86
C GLY A 135 -3.80 7.81 -7.36
N LYS A 136 -3.77 7.58 -8.67
CA LYS A 136 -3.16 6.39 -9.29
C LYS A 136 -1.63 6.39 -9.17
N LEU A 137 -1.00 7.56 -9.34
CA LEU A 137 0.44 7.69 -9.18
C LEU A 137 0.86 7.45 -7.72
N LYS A 138 0.10 8.00 -6.77
CA LYS A 138 0.30 7.78 -5.35
C LYS A 138 0.27 6.29 -4.99
N THR A 139 -0.80 5.57 -5.38
CA THR A 139 -0.92 4.14 -5.07
C THR A 139 0.19 3.31 -5.72
N THR A 140 0.61 3.67 -6.93
CA THR A 140 1.74 3.01 -7.61
C THR A 140 3.04 3.14 -6.80
N PHE A 141 3.43 4.36 -6.42
CA PHE A 141 4.64 4.57 -5.63
C PHE A 141 4.54 3.94 -4.24
N GLN A 142 3.36 3.95 -3.64
CA GLN A 142 3.11 3.31 -2.35
C GLN A 142 3.30 1.78 -2.43
N SER A 143 2.75 1.12 -3.47
CA SER A 143 2.95 -0.32 -3.68
C SER A 143 4.41 -0.67 -4.00
N ILE A 144 5.10 0.17 -4.78
CA ILE A 144 6.55 -0.01 -5.05
C ILE A 144 7.34 0.08 -3.75
N PHE A 145 7.10 1.10 -2.94
CA PHE A 145 7.74 1.29 -1.64
C PHE A 145 7.49 0.08 -0.71
N ILE A 146 6.23 -0.37 -0.60
CA ILE A 146 5.86 -1.54 0.23
C ILE A 146 6.60 -2.78 -0.25
N GLY A 147 6.52 -3.11 -1.54
CA GLY A 147 7.19 -4.28 -2.11
C GLY A 147 8.69 -4.24 -1.94
N ALA A 148 9.32 -3.10 -2.18
CA ALA A 148 10.75 -2.90 -1.98
C ALA A 148 11.16 -3.08 -0.51
N THR A 149 10.32 -2.65 0.44
CA THR A 149 10.61 -2.80 1.87
C THR A 149 10.47 -4.25 2.34
N ILE A 150 9.46 -4.99 1.85
CA ILE A 150 9.35 -6.43 2.17
C ILE A 150 10.52 -7.21 1.56
N ALA A 151 10.90 -6.90 0.32
CA ALA A 151 12.08 -7.47 -0.32
C ALA A 151 13.38 -7.15 0.44
N TRP A 152 13.48 -5.93 0.98
CA TRP A 152 14.59 -5.52 1.83
C TRP A 152 14.72 -6.41 3.06
N PHE A 153 13.61 -6.67 3.75
CA PHE A 153 13.62 -7.52 4.95
C PHE A 153 14.04 -8.96 4.62
N ALA A 154 13.52 -9.52 3.53
CA ALA A 154 13.93 -10.85 3.05
C ALA A 154 15.43 -10.89 2.73
N PHE A 155 15.94 -9.88 2.02
CA PHE A 155 17.35 -9.78 1.68
C PHE A 155 18.24 -9.68 2.93
N ARG A 156 17.90 -8.80 3.88
CA ARG A 156 18.71 -8.59 5.10
C ARG A 156 18.84 -9.84 5.95
N GLU A 157 17.75 -10.62 6.08
CA GLU A 157 17.79 -11.90 6.78
C GLU A 157 18.50 -13.01 6.00
N ALA A 158 18.60 -12.90 4.67
CA ALA A 158 19.31 -13.87 3.85
C ALA A 158 20.84 -13.70 3.90
N ILE A 159 21.37 -12.51 4.25
CA ILE A 159 22.82 -12.22 4.24
C ILE A 159 23.60 -13.15 5.18
N GLN A 160 23.13 -13.32 6.42
CA GLN A 160 23.82 -14.13 7.43
C GLN A 160 23.83 -15.64 7.07
N PRO A 161 22.68 -16.31 6.85
CA PRO A 161 22.66 -17.75 6.59
C PRO A 161 23.31 -18.14 5.26
N LEU A 162 23.33 -17.25 4.27
CA LEU A 162 23.97 -17.51 2.96
C LEU A 162 25.47 -17.18 2.95
N GLY A 163 26.06 -16.73 4.08
CA GLY A 163 27.48 -16.40 4.17
C GLY A 163 27.91 -15.24 3.26
N LEU A 164 27.00 -14.31 2.96
CA LEU A 164 27.22 -13.23 1.98
C LEU A 164 27.83 -11.96 2.61
N GLN A 165 28.42 -12.06 3.80
CA GLN A 165 28.76 -10.92 4.66
C GLN A 165 29.85 -9.99 4.08
N ASP A 166 30.69 -10.46 3.15
CA ASP A 166 31.94 -9.76 2.79
C ASP A 166 32.17 -9.48 1.29
N ARG A 167 31.10 -9.29 0.51
CA ARG A 167 31.23 -8.91 -0.92
C ARG A 167 30.97 -7.41 -1.10
N GLY A 168 31.85 -6.70 -1.83
CA GLY A 168 31.61 -5.30 -2.22
C GLY A 168 30.26 -5.09 -2.91
N ILE A 169 29.78 -6.11 -3.63
CA ILE A 169 28.45 -6.19 -4.24
C ILE A 169 27.31 -6.08 -3.21
N ILE A 170 27.43 -6.71 -2.04
CA ILE A 170 26.39 -6.71 -1.00
C ILE A 170 26.30 -5.34 -0.33
N ARG A 171 27.44 -4.69 -0.09
CA ARG A 171 27.47 -3.29 0.39
C ARG A 171 26.85 -2.33 -0.63
N PHE A 172 27.22 -2.47 -1.91
CA PHE A 172 26.61 -1.68 -2.99
C PHE A 172 25.09 -1.88 -3.03
N TRP A 173 24.63 -3.14 -3.05
CA TRP A 173 23.20 -3.46 -3.11
C TRP A 173 22.45 -2.95 -1.88
N THR A 174 23.05 -3.07 -0.69
CA THR A 174 22.50 -2.55 0.56
C THR A 174 22.26 -1.03 0.48
N ARG A 175 23.21 -0.29 -0.08
CA ARG A 175 23.08 1.16 -0.27
C ARG A 175 22.08 1.51 -1.37
N PHE A 176 22.13 0.82 -2.50
CA PHE A 176 21.24 1.06 -3.63
C PHE A 176 19.78 0.78 -3.27
N HIS A 177 19.48 -0.43 -2.78
CA HIS A 177 18.11 -0.85 -2.47
C HIS A 177 17.53 -0.03 -1.33
N GLY A 178 18.34 0.27 -0.32
CA GLY A 178 17.91 1.14 0.75
C GLY A 178 17.64 2.58 0.31
N GLY A 179 18.49 3.14 -0.56
CA GLY A 179 18.22 4.43 -1.20
C GLY A 179 16.95 4.42 -2.05
N PHE A 180 16.70 3.32 -2.77
CA PHE A 180 15.48 3.13 -3.55
C PHE A 180 14.22 3.12 -2.66
N VAL A 181 14.24 2.40 -1.53
CA VAL A 181 13.15 2.41 -0.53
C VAL A 181 12.95 3.83 0.02
N ALA A 182 14.03 4.53 0.38
CA ALA A 182 13.96 5.90 0.90
C ALA A 182 13.34 6.88 -0.10
N VAL A 183 13.75 6.83 -1.37
CA VAL A 183 13.24 7.70 -2.44
C VAL A 183 11.77 7.40 -2.73
N THR A 184 11.41 6.12 -2.87
CA THR A 184 10.03 5.72 -3.16
C THR A 184 9.08 6.05 -2.01
N LEU A 185 9.52 5.91 -0.75
CA LEU A 185 8.76 6.36 0.42
C LEU A 185 8.56 7.88 0.40
N THR A 186 9.62 8.63 0.14
CA THR A 186 9.58 10.10 0.09
C THR A 186 8.57 10.57 -0.95
N ILE A 187 8.62 9.99 -2.16
CA ILE A 187 7.67 10.29 -3.23
C ILE A 187 6.24 9.92 -2.80
N ALA A 188 6.03 8.74 -2.19
CA ALA A 188 4.71 8.32 -1.71
C ALA A 188 4.13 9.28 -0.65
N VAL A 189 4.97 9.78 0.27
CA VAL A 189 4.58 10.78 1.29
C VAL A 189 4.20 12.10 0.62
N ILE A 190 5.06 12.63 -0.26
CA ILE A 190 4.80 13.88 -0.99
C ILE A 190 3.50 13.80 -1.78
N LEU A 191 3.31 12.71 -2.55
CA LEU A 191 2.09 12.50 -3.34
C LEU A 191 0.85 12.33 -2.44
N THR A 192 1.01 11.73 -1.26
CA THR A 192 -0.09 11.58 -0.29
C THR A 192 -0.55 12.94 0.21
N ILE A 193 0.38 13.79 0.64
CA ILE A 193 0.09 15.15 1.12
C ILE A 193 -0.47 16.00 -0.03
N TRP A 194 0.21 16.04 -1.16
CA TRP A 194 -0.20 16.81 -2.34
C TRP A 194 -1.61 16.44 -2.79
N SER A 195 -1.88 15.15 -2.97
CA SER A 195 -3.19 14.69 -3.40
C SER A 195 -4.30 15.04 -2.41
N PHE A 196 -4.00 15.03 -1.11
CA PHE A 196 -4.96 15.38 -0.07
C PHE A 196 -5.26 16.90 -0.06
N VAL A 197 -4.21 17.73 -0.14
CA VAL A 197 -4.35 19.20 -0.19
C VAL A 197 -5.12 19.64 -1.44
N VAL A 198 -4.75 19.15 -2.62
CA VAL A 198 -5.45 19.46 -3.88
C VAL A 198 -6.92 19.07 -3.79
N TYR A 199 -7.21 17.95 -3.15
CA TYR A 199 -8.56 17.46 -3.01
C TYR A 199 -9.41 18.30 -2.06
N ILE A 200 -8.90 18.64 -0.87
CA ILE A 200 -9.57 19.56 0.06
C ILE A 200 -9.81 20.90 -0.62
N HIS A 201 -8.81 21.45 -1.31
CA HIS A 201 -8.94 22.74 -1.98
C HIS A 201 -10.01 22.71 -3.08
N ARG A 202 -10.07 21.63 -3.88
CA ARG A 202 -11.06 21.47 -4.95
C ARG A 202 -12.49 21.37 -4.40
N TYR A 203 -12.69 20.63 -3.31
CA TYR A 203 -14.01 20.38 -2.74
C TYR A 203 -14.34 21.31 -1.56
N ARG A 204 -13.58 22.38 -1.37
CA ARG A 204 -13.78 23.31 -0.24
C ARG A 204 -15.18 23.91 -0.20
N GLY A 205 -15.82 24.09 -1.36
CA GLY A 205 -17.18 24.60 -1.48
C GLY A 205 -18.25 23.70 -0.86
N LEU A 206 -17.97 22.40 -0.66
CA LEU A 206 -18.89 21.49 0.05
C LEU A 206 -18.96 21.78 1.54
N PHE A 207 -17.92 22.41 2.11
CA PHE A 207 -17.90 22.80 3.52
C PHE A 207 -18.62 24.13 3.77
N SER A 208 -18.70 25.02 2.77
CA SER A 208 -19.38 26.31 2.89
C SER A 208 -20.89 26.24 2.63
N SER A 209 -21.38 25.17 1.99
CA SER A 209 -22.82 24.91 1.88
C SER A 209 -23.34 24.26 3.17
N SER A 210 -23.61 25.07 4.19
CA SER A 210 -24.55 24.73 5.26
C SER A 210 -25.98 24.84 4.70
N THR A 211 -26.68 23.70 4.63
CA THR A 211 -28.01 23.49 4.02
C THR A 211 -29.07 24.53 4.47
N PRO A 212 -30.09 24.83 3.64
CA PRO A 212 -31.39 24.15 3.79
C PRO A 212 -32.00 23.78 2.40
N ALA A 213 -32.92 22.83 2.19
CA ALA A 213 -34.03 22.34 2.98
C ALA A 213 -34.55 20.98 2.45
N ARG A 214 -35.24 20.25 3.34
CA ARG A 214 -36.28 19.21 3.16
C ARG A 214 -35.97 17.97 2.32
#